data_AF-A0A0U1QQX7-F1
#
_entry.id   AF-A0A0U1QQX7-F1
#
_cell.length_a   1.000
_cell.length_b   1.000
_cell.length_c   1.000
_cell.angle_alpha   90.00
_cell.angle_beta   90.00
_cell.angle_gamma   90.00
#
_symmetry.space_group_name_H-M   'P 1'
#
loop_
_entity.id
_entity.type
_entity.pdbx_description
1 polymer ?
#
loop_
_entity_poly.entity_id
_entity_poly.type
_entity_poly.pdbx_seq_one_letter_code
_entity_poly.pdbx_strand_id
1 'polypeptide(L)'
;MSLKEYRDNGQISGVLFTILTEMIKRKKVKERWARREAAAGISLMLCAGIVIVSTFLLNARAIRSIHDFYMRITQPFSVSFLLLSLLFLLVFSYTHSEREDADDDYDDLKDEIIERTDELWPSEEVDVQSDTIRFNVLTYLKKEFDINLFYK
;
A
#
# COMPACT_ATOMS: atom_id res chain seq x y z
N MET A 1 23.77 10.15 2.57
CA MET A 1 24.37 9.51 1.39
C MET A 1 23.25 8.92 0.57
N SER A 2 23.12 9.23 -0.72
CA SER A 2 22.03 8.72 -1.57
C SER A 2 22.42 7.42 -2.26
N LEU A 3 21.44 6.63 -2.70
CA LEU A 3 21.70 5.37 -3.45
C LEU A 3 22.56 5.60 -4.71
N LYS A 4 22.46 6.79 -5.33
CA LYS A 4 23.27 7.19 -6.48
C LYS A 4 24.73 7.44 -6.10
N GLU A 5 24.99 8.03 -4.93
CA GLU A 5 26.35 8.26 -4.44
C GLU A 5 27.08 6.93 -4.17
N TYR A 6 26.39 5.90 -3.66
CA TYR A 6 26.99 4.57 -3.51
C TYR A 6 27.38 3.95 -4.87
N ARG A 7 26.57 4.16 -5.92
CA ARG A 7 26.88 3.70 -7.28
C ARG A 7 28.05 4.47 -7.88
N ASP A 8 28.01 5.80 -7.77
CA ASP A 8 29.00 6.69 -8.37
C ASP A 8 30.38 6.57 -7.67
N ASN A 9 30.41 6.12 -6.42
CA ASN A 9 31.62 5.74 -5.69
C ASN A 9 32.11 4.31 -5.99
N GLY A 10 31.45 3.57 -6.88
CA GLY A 10 31.83 2.18 -7.23
C GLY A 10 31.56 1.15 -6.13
N GLN A 11 30.78 1.50 -5.10
CA GLN A 11 30.54 0.66 -3.93
C GLN A 11 29.40 -0.37 -4.14
N ILE A 12 28.57 -0.17 -5.17
CA ILE A 12 27.51 -1.10 -5.58
C ILE A 12 27.54 -1.31 -7.08
N SER A 13 27.28 -2.55 -7.52
CA SER A 13 27.20 -2.87 -8.95
C SER A 13 26.01 -2.16 -9.61
N GLY A 14 26.09 -1.89 -10.91
CA GLY A 14 24.99 -1.28 -11.67
C GLY A 14 23.70 -2.11 -11.63
N VAL A 15 23.84 -3.44 -11.55
CA VAL A 15 22.73 -4.39 -11.42
C VAL A 15 22.07 -4.23 -10.05
N LEU A 16 22.86 -4.23 -8.97
CA LEU A 16 22.36 -4.03 -7.60
C LEU A 16 21.67 -2.67 -7.43
N PHE A 17 22.23 -1.59 -7.99
CA PHE A 17 21.59 -0.28 -8.00
C PHE A 17 20.21 -0.31 -8.68
N THR A 18 20.10 -1.01 -9.81
CA THR A 18 18.85 -1.11 -10.57
C THR A 18 17.78 -1.86 -9.78
N ILE A 19 18.15 -2.99 -9.17
CA ILE A 19 17.26 -3.82 -8.35
C ILE A 19 16.78 -3.05 -7.11
N LEU A 20 17.68 -2.40 -6.38
CA LEU A 20 17.33 -1.59 -5.21
C LEU A 20 16.46 -0.37 -5.57
N THR A 21 16.70 0.25 -6.72
CA THR A 21 15.87 1.35 -7.21
C THR A 21 14.46 0.86 -7.55
N GLU A 22 14.34 -0.31 -8.19
CA GLU A 22 13.04 -0.91 -8.49
C GLU A 22 12.31 -1.30 -7.20
N MET A 23 13.01 -1.82 -6.19
CA MET A 23 12.43 -2.11 -4.87
C MET A 23 11.86 -0.85 -4.19
N ILE A 24 12.59 0.27 -4.21
CA ILE A 24 12.09 1.56 -3.69
C ILE A 24 10.84 2.00 -4.45
N LYS A 25 10.83 1.82 -5.78
CA LYS A 25 9.68 2.16 -6.62
C LYS A 25 8.47 1.28 -6.30
N ARG A 26 8.64 -0.03 -6.14
CA ARG A 26 7.57 -0.95 -5.74
C ARG A 26 7.02 -0.64 -4.35
N LYS A 27 7.88 -0.33 -3.36
CA LYS A 27 7.43 0.14 -2.04
C LYS A 27 6.53 1.38 -2.13
N LYS A 28 6.91 2.37 -2.96
CA LYS A 28 6.08 3.57 -3.17
C LYS A 28 4.75 3.26 -3.84
N VAL A 29 4.70 2.26 -4.72
CA VAL A 29 3.46 1.79 -5.35
C VAL A 29 2.57 1.10 -4.32
N LYS A 30 3.10 0.16 -3.54
CA LYS A 30 2.42 -0.47 -2.39
C LYS A 30 1.82 0.56 -1.43
N GLU A 31 2.60 1.54 -0.98
CA GLU A 31 2.11 2.62 -0.11
C GLU A 31 1.03 3.49 -0.78
N ARG A 32 1.15 3.75 -2.07
CA ARG A 32 0.16 4.54 -2.81
C ARG A 32 -1.17 3.81 -2.87
N TRP A 33 -1.16 2.51 -3.15
CA TRP A 33 -2.37 1.70 -3.18
C TRP A 33 -2.97 1.53 -1.79
N ALA A 34 -2.16 1.32 -0.74
CA ALA A 34 -2.62 1.31 0.64
C ALA A 34 -3.32 2.62 1.05
N ARG A 35 -2.77 3.77 0.66
CA ARG A 35 -3.43 5.08 0.90
C ARG A 35 -4.74 5.24 0.12
N ARG A 36 -4.79 4.75 -1.13
CA ARG A 36 -5.99 4.80 -1.97
C ARG A 36 -7.10 3.90 -1.43
N GLU A 37 -6.77 2.68 -1.02
CA GLU A 37 -7.70 1.78 -0.36
C GLU A 37 -8.23 2.40 0.93
N ALA A 38 -7.36 2.94 1.78
CA ALA A 38 -7.80 3.63 3.01
C ALA A 38 -8.73 4.81 2.70
N ALA A 39 -8.41 5.63 1.70
CA ALA A 39 -9.27 6.74 1.29
C ALA A 39 -10.61 6.27 0.71
N ALA A 40 -10.62 5.18 -0.07
CA ALA A 40 -11.84 4.56 -0.61
C ALA A 40 -12.69 3.96 0.52
N GLY A 41 -12.07 3.29 1.49
CA GLY A 41 -12.73 2.71 2.66
C GLY A 41 -13.35 3.78 3.56
N ILE A 42 -12.63 4.88 3.84
CA ILE A 42 -13.18 6.03 4.59
C ILE A 42 -14.35 6.65 3.85
N SER A 43 -14.23 6.83 2.53
CA SER A 43 -15.29 7.41 1.69
C SER A 43 -16.55 6.52 1.67
N LEU A 44 -16.37 5.20 1.62
CA LEU A 44 -17.44 4.22 1.73
C LEU A 44 -18.12 4.28 3.10
N MET A 45 -17.33 4.30 4.19
CA MET A 45 -17.86 4.42 5.55
C MET A 45 -18.65 5.72 5.75
N LEU A 46 -18.18 6.84 5.20
CA LEU A 46 -18.89 8.12 5.26
C LEU A 46 -20.20 8.06 4.49
N CYS A 47 -20.22 7.51 3.27
CA CYS A 47 -21.45 7.38 2.48
C CYS A 47 -22.48 6.48 3.18
N ALA A 48 -22.06 5.30 3.64
CA ALA A 48 -22.92 4.39 4.37
C ALA A 48 -23.42 5.01 5.68
N GLY A 49 -22.54 5.71 6.41
CA GLY A 49 -22.87 6.44 7.63
C GLY A 49 -23.93 7.51 7.40
N ILE A 50 -23.85 8.29 6.33
CA ILE A 50 -24.86 9.30 5.98
C ILE A 50 -26.23 8.66 5.71
N VAL A 51 -26.28 7.52 5.01
CA VAL A 51 -27.53 6.78 4.80
C VAL A 51 -28.12 6.30 6.12
N ILE A 52 -27.30 5.75 7.01
CA ILE A 52 -27.75 5.27 8.33
C ILE A 52 -28.24 6.44 9.20
N VAL A 53 -27.49 7.54 9.27
CA VAL A 53 -27.86 8.73 10.07
C VAL A 53 -29.15 9.36 9.54
N SER A 54 -29.26 9.55 8.23
CA SER A 54 -30.44 10.16 7.60
C SER A 54 -31.70 9.31 7.74
N THR A 55 -31.55 7.99 7.65
CA THR A 55 -32.67 7.05 7.76
C THR A 55 -33.07 6.82 9.21
N PHE A 56 -32.13 6.52 10.10
CA PHE A 56 -32.43 6.08 11.46
C PHE A 56 -32.34 7.16 12.51
N LEU A 57 -31.34 8.06 12.49
CA LEU A 57 -31.15 9.01 13.59
C LEU A 57 -32.04 10.25 13.47
N LEU A 58 -32.16 10.82 12.26
CA LEU A 58 -32.99 12.01 12.04
C LEU A 58 -34.49 11.69 12.00
N ASN A 59 -34.84 10.47 11.60
CA ASN A 59 -36.22 10.05 11.33
C ASN A 59 -36.66 8.84 12.18
N ALA A 60 -35.97 8.55 13.29
CA ALA A 60 -36.25 7.42 14.19
C ALA A 60 -37.73 7.31 14.59
N ARG A 61 -38.39 8.46 14.80
CA ARG A 61 -39.80 8.54 15.24
C ARG A 61 -40.80 8.33 14.10
N ALA A 62 -40.36 8.45 12.85
CA ALA A 62 -41.18 8.34 11.65
C ALA A 62 -41.23 6.92 11.08
N ILE A 63 -40.23 6.07 11.40
CA ILE A 63 -40.21 4.67 10.98
C ILE A 63 -40.96 3.83 12.03
N ARG A 64 -42.25 3.57 11.79
CA ARG A 64 -43.08 2.71 12.66
C ARG A 64 -43.41 1.37 12.01
N SER A 65 -43.25 1.28 10.70
CA SER A 65 -43.48 0.07 9.92
C SER A 65 -42.41 -0.15 8.85
N ILE A 66 -42.33 -1.36 8.32
CA ILE A 66 -41.48 -1.71 7.17
C ILE A 66 -41.86 -0.88 5.92
N HIS A 67 -43.13 -0.49 5.79
CA HIS A 67 -43.59 0.35 4.69
C HIS A 67 -43.00 1.76 4.74
N ASP A 68 -42.90 2.34 5.93
CA ASP A 68 -42.30 3.67 6.13
C ASP A 68 -40.80 3.66 5.82
N PHE A 69 -40.11 2.57 6.21
CA PHE A 69 -38.72 2.35 5.86
C PHE A 69 -38.53 2.23 4.34
N TYR A 70 -39.37 1.44 3.66
CA TYR A 70 -39.32 1.30 2.21
C TYR A 70 -39.53 2.66 1.51
N MET A 71 -40.55 3.42 1.89
CA MET A 71 -40.78 4.75 1.33
C MET A 71 -39.56 5.67 1.50
N ARG A 72 -38.86 5.58 2.64
CA ARG A 72 -37.68 6.41 2.94
C ARG A 72 -36.44 5.99 2.15
N ILE A 73 -36.22 4.69 1.99
CA ILE A 73 -35.06 4.18 1.24
C ILE A 73 -35.22 4.42 -0.27
N THR A 74 -36.47 4.44 -0.77
CA THR A 74 -36.79 4.79 -2.16
C THR A 74 -36.80 6.30 -2.44
N GLN A 75 -36.56 7.15 -1.43
CA GLN A 75 -36.42 8.58 -1.70
C GLN A 75 -35.20 8.83 -2.59
N PRO A 76 -35.30 9.77 -3.55
CA PRO A 76 -34.23 10.00 -4.53
C PRO A 76 -32.89 10.28 -3.85
N PHE A 77 -32.90 11.01 -2.72
CA PHE A 77 -31.70 11.26 -1.93
C PHE A 77 -31.06 9.96 -1.41
N SER A 78 -31.83 9.10 -0.74
CA SER A 78 -31.36 7.81 -0.20
C SER A 78 -30.86 6.89 -1.31
N VAL A 79 -31.58 6.82 -2.43
CA VAL A 79 -31.19 6.03 -3.61
C VAL A 79 -29.88 6.54 -4.20
N SER A 80 -29.68 7.86 -4.34
CA SER A 80 -28.42 8.43 -4.83
C SER A 80 -27.24 8.07 -3.94
N PHE A 81 -27.39 8.14 -2.61
CA PHE A 81 -26.32 7.75 -1.68
C PHE A 81 -26.07 6.23 -1.65
N LEU A 82 -27.10 5.41 -1.84
CA LEU A 82 -26.94 3.96 -1.98
C LEU A 82 -26.19 3.59 -3.26
N LEU A 83 -26.54 4.21 -4.39
CA LEU A 83 -25.80 4.05 -5.65
C LEU A 83 -24.36 4.53 -5.50
N LEU A 84 -24.14 5.66 -4.83
CA LEU A 84 -22.80 6.18 -4.55
C LEU A 84 -22.00 5.22 -3.65
N SER A 85 -22.63 4.63 -2.63
CA SER A 85 -22.02 3.62 -1.78
C SER A 85 -21.64 2.35 -2.56
N LEU A 86 -22.47 1.93 -3.51
CA LEU A 86 -22.18 0.81 -4.40
C LEU A 86 -20.98 1.12 -5.30
N LEU A 87 -20.90 2.33 -5.86
CA LEU A 87 -19.74 2.78 -6.63
C LEU A 87 -18.46 2.78 -5.77
N PHE A 88 -18.51 3.31 -4.55
CA PHE A 88 -17.36 3.27 -3.66
C PHE A 88 -16.97 1.85 -3.24
N LEU A 89 -17.92 0.92 -3.15
CA LEU A 89 -17.64 -0.49 -2.89
C LEU A 89 -16.87 -1.12 -4.05
N LEU A 90 -17.27 -0.85 -5.30
CA LEU A 90 -16.54 -1.31 -6.48
C LEU A 90 -15.13 -0.71 -6.52
N VAL A 91 -15.00 0.59 -6.25
CA VAL A 91 -13.69 1.26 -6.18
C VAL A 91 -12.82 0.64 -5.08
N PHE A 92 -13.39 0.40 -3.90
CA PHE A 92 -12.68 -0.22 -2.78
C PHE A 92 -12.19 -1.61 -3.16
N SER A 93 -13.07 -2.46 -3.72
CA SER A 93 -12.72 -3.81 -4.17
C SER A 93 -11.60 -3.81 -5.21
N TYR A 94 -11.65 -2.87 -6.17
CA TYR A 94 -10.59 -2.71 -7.16
C TYR A 94 -9.27 -2.27 -6.52
N THR A 95 -9.30 -1.25 -5.66
CA THR A 95 -8.09 -0.77 -4.97
C THR A 95 -7.51 -1.79 -4.00
N HIS A 96 -8.34 -2.67 -3.45
CA HIS A 96 -7.92 -3.76 -2.57
C HIS A 96 -7.15 -4.82 -3.36
N SER A 97 -7.70 -5.28 -4.49
CA SER A 97 -7.00 -6.20 -5.40
C SER A 97 -5.66 -5.63 -5.86
N GLU A 98 -5.64 -4.38 -6.34
CA GLU A 98 -4.40 -3.72 -6.78
C GLU A 98 -3.40 -3.49 -5.63
N ARG A 99 -3.89 -3.39 -4.39
CA ARG A 99 -3.01 -3.33 -3.22
C ARG A 99 -2.38 -4.69 -2.97
N GLU A 100 -3.15 -5.77 -2.98
CA GLU A 100 -2.65 -7.14 -2.78
C GLU A 100 -1.62 -7.48 -3.86
N ASP A 101 -1.92 -7.23 -5.14
CA ASP A 101 -0.98 -7.45 -6.24
C ASP A 101 0.33 -6.67 -6.03
N ALA A 102 0.24 -5.40 -5.59
CA ALA A 102 1.41 -4.58 -5.30
C ALA A 102 2.16 -4.99 -4.01
N ASP A 103 1.48 -5.68 -3.10
CA ASP A 103 2.05 -6.25 -1.87
C ASP A 103 2.89 -7.47 -2.22
N ASP A 104 2.28 -8.40 -2.97
CA ASP A 104 2.90 -9.62 -3.47
C ASP A 104 4.11 -9.30 -4.37
N ASP A 105 3.96 -8.38 -5.34
CA ASP A 105 5.07 -7.93 -6.20
C ASP A 105 6.26 -7.35 -5.41
N TYR A 106 5.98 -6.71 -4.27
CA TYR A 106 7.03 -6.14 -3.43
C TYR A 106 7.69 -7.21 -2.56
N ASP A 107 6.90 -8.10 -1.96
CA ASP A 107 7.41 -9.17 -1.10
C ASP A 107 8.17 -10.22 -1.92
N ASP A 108 7.71 -10.57 -3.12
CA ASP A 108 8.44 -11.44 -4.06
C ASP A 108 9.80 -10.86 -4.44
N LEU A 109 9.87 -9.56 -4.74
CA LEU A 109 11.15 -8.90 -5.06
C LEU A 109 12.06 -8.83 -3.83
N LYS A 110 11.49 -8.58 -2.65
CA LYS A 110 12.26 -8.57 -1.38
C LYS A 110 12.85 -9.95 -1.13
N ASP A 111 12.08 -11.01 -1.30
CA ASP A 111 12.51 -12.39 -1.13
C ASP A 111 13.59 -12.76 -2.16
N GLU A 112 13.42 -12.39 -3.44
CA GLU A 112 14.44 -12.60 -4.49
C GLU A 112 15.77 -11.91 -4.13
N ILE A 113 15.72 -10.68 -3.61
CA ILE A 113 16.92 -9.95 -3.18
C ILE A 113 17.61 -10.64 -2.00
N ILE A 114 16.82 -11.13 -1.03
CA ILE A 114 17.35 -11.83 0.15
C ILE A 114 17.99 -13.16 -0.27
N GLU A 115 17.33 -13.94 -1.12
CA GLU A 115 17.83 -15.23 -1.60
C GLU A 115 19.07 -15.08 -2.48
N ARG A 116 19.12 -14.06 -3.35
CA ARG A 116 20.28 -13.75 -4.19
C ARG A 116 21.29 -12.84 -3.53
N THR A 117 21.26 -12.71 -2.20
CA THR A 117 22.21 -11.85 -1.46
C THR A 117 23.66 -12.24 -1.77
N ASP A 118 23.96 -13.53 -1.85
CA ASP A 118 25.33 -14.02 -2.08
C ASP A 118 25.81 -13.75 -3.52
N GLU A 119 24.90 -13.65 -4.49
CA GLU A 119 25.20 -13.28 -5.89
C GLU A 119 25.31 -11.76 -6.06
N LEU A 120 24.48 -11.01 -5.34
CA LEU A 120 24.40 -9.54 -5.40
C LEU A 120 25.55 -8.88 -4.64
N TRP A 121 26.08 -9.55 -3.62
CA TRP A 121 27.19 -9.13 -2.79
C TRP A 121 28.31 -10.17 -2.86
N PRO A 122 29.01 -10.27 -4.01
CA PRO A 122 30.02 -11.31 -4.21
C PRO A 122 31.10 -11.22 -3.13
N SER A 123 31.21 -12.30 -2.36
CA SER A 123 32.12 -12.50 -1.24
C SER A 123 33.54 -12.84 -1.71
N GLU A 124 34.08 -12.14 -2.72
CA GLU A 124 35.39 -12.52 -3.27
C GLU A 124 36.52 -12.28 -2.27
N GLU A 125 36.38 -11.31 -1.37
CA GLU A 125 37.18 -11.20 -0.15
C GLU A 125 36.27 -10.68 0.96
N VAL A 126 36.24 -11.35 2.13
CA VAL A 126 35.64 -10.83 3.37
C VAL A 126 36.53 -9.67 3.86
N ASP A 127 36.66 -8.65 3.05
CA ASP A 127 37.31 -7.42 3.42
C ASP A 127 36.30 -6.61 4.22
N VAL A 128 36.68 -6.19 5.42
CA VAL A 128 35.80 -5.54 6.42
C VAL A 128 35.06 -4.34 5.82
N GLN A 129 35.61 -3.73 4.76
CA GLN A 129 34.96 -2.67 3.98
C GLN A 129 33.72 -3.12 3.20
N SER A 130 33.72 -4.30 2.58
CA SER A 130 32.59 -4.80 1.78
C SER A 130 31.34 -5.04 2.64
N ASP A 131 31.53 -5.65 3.82
CA ASP A 131 30.47 -5.90 4.79
C ASP A 131 29.97 -4.58 5.44
N THR A 132 30.88 -3.62 5.64
CA THR A 132 30.54 -2.26 6.09
C THR A 132 29.70 -1.50 5.05
N ILE A 133 30.02 -1.64 3.75
CA ILE A 133 29.25 -1.01 2.66
C ILE A 133 27.86 -1.63 2.57
N ARG A 134 27.76 -2.98 2.59
CA ARG A 134 26.47 -3.68 2.63
C ARG A 134 25.63 -3.22 3.82
N PHE A 135 26.21 -3.21 5.02
CA PHE A 135 25.53 -2.76 6.22
C PHE A 135 25.05 -1.30 6.11
N ASN A 136 25.85 -0.41 5.53
CA ASN A 136 25.48 0.99 5.32
C ASN A 136 24.33 1.14 4.33
N VAL A 137 24.33 0.40 3.22
CA VAL A 137 23.25 0.42 2.23
C VAL A 137 21.96 -0.15 2.80
N LEU A 138 22.01 -1.27 3.52
CA LEU A 138 20.85 -1.87 4.19
C LEU A 138 20.29 -0.95 5.28
N THR A 139 21.17 -0.32 6.07
CA THR A 139 20.77 0.65 7.10
C THR A 139 20.14 1.89 6.48
N TYR A 140 20.67 2.37 5.36
CA TYR A 140 20.09 3.48 4.60
C TYR A 140 18.69 3.13 4.08
N LEU A 141 18.52 1.95 3.48
CA LEU A 141 17.22 1.45 3.01
C LEU A 141 16.23 1.27 4.17
N LYS A 142 16.69 0.82 5.34
CA LYS A 142 15.83 0.74 6.52
C LYS A 142 15.45 2.12 7.06
N LYS A 143 16.37 3.09 7.06
CA LYS A 143 16.15 4.41 7.64
C LYS A 143 15.30 5.33 6.77
N GLU A 144 15.59 5.39 5.47
CA GLU A 144 14.89 6.29 4.53
C GLU A 144 13.70 5.59 3.87
N PHE A 145 13.93 4.33 3.49
CA PHE A 145 12.99 3.40 2.87
C PHE A 145 11.95 2.81 3.81
N ASP A 146 12.30 2.60 5.08
CA ASP A 146 11.65 1.60 5.95
C ASP A 146 11.64 0.20 5.31
N ILE A 147 12.68 -0.11 4.52
CA ILE A 147 12.83 -1.40 3.84
C ILE A 147 13.83 -2.23 4.62
N ASN A 148 13.37 -3.36 5.17
CA ASN A 148 14.21 -4.29 5.90
C ASN A 148 14.63 -5.47 5.01
N LEU A 149 15.93 -5.57 4.77
CA LEU A 149 16.56 -6.64 3.98
C LEU A 149 17.55 -7.48 4.83
N PHE A 150 17.53 -7.34 6.16
CA PHE A 150 18.43 -8.09 7.04
C PHE A 150 18.01 -9.56 7.24
N TYR A 151 16.71 -9.83 7.11
CA TYR A 151 16.10 -11.14 7.34
C TYR A 151 14.75 -11.20 6.62
N LYS A 152 14.29 -12.44 6.36
CA LYS A 152 12.96 -12.72 5.80
C LYS A 152 11.86 -12.21 6.74
#